data_AF-A0A7X7P7K9-F1
#
_entry.id   AF-A0A7X7P7K9-F1
#
_cell.length_a   1.000
_cell.length_b   1.000
_cell.length_c   1.000
_cell.angle_alpha   90.00
_cell.angle_beta   90.00
_cell.angle_gamma   90.00
#
_symmetry.space_group_name_H-M   'P 1'
#
loop_
_entity.id
_entity.type
_entity.pdbx_description
1 polymer ?
#
loop_
_entity_poly.entity_id
_entity_poly.type
_entity_poly.pdbx_seq_one_letter_code
_entity_poly.pdbx_strand_id
1 'polypeptide(L)'
;MKSLSQKIMSAVEAADLIKNGECIGISGFTLSGYPKAVPEALAEKAIALHQKGEPFKVTIFSGASTGDDCDGVLARAHAIEKRMPYQSNPSLRQEINQGIIQYNDEHLGSMGHMVRSGALERPTLALIECIAVTPEGKVYLSSSGGNSATYLECADRVILEV
;
A
#
# COMPACT_ATOMS: atom_id res chain seq x y z
N MET A 1 -14.12 24.44 -2.11
CA MET A 1 -13.39 23.16 -2.27
C MET A 1 -14.34 22.16 -2.92
N LYS A 2 -13.85 21.26 -3.79
CA LYS A 2 -14.67 20.15 -4.28
C LYS A 2 -15.00 19.22 -3.11
N SER A 3 -16.24 18.75 -3.03
CA SER A 3 -16.66 17.80 -1.99
C SER A 3 -15.88 16.49 -2.12
N LEU A 4 -15.49 15.86 -1.01
CA LEU A 4 -14.86 14.53 -1.02
C LEU A 4 -15.78 13.47 -1.63
N SER A 5 -17.11 13.65 -1.54
CA SER A 5 -18.07 12.74 -2.18
C SER A 5 -17.91 12.66 -3.70
N GLN A 6 -17.36 13.68 -4.35
CA GLN A 6 -17.09 13.68 -5.80
C GLN A 6 -15.84 12.88 -6.16
N LYS A 7 -15.07 12.40 -5.17
CA LYS A 7 -13.88 11.56 -5.37
C LYS A 7 -14.16 10.08 -5.12
N ILE A 8 -15.41 9.71 -4.82
CA ILE A 8 -15.81 8.31 -4.69
C ILE A 8 -15.68 7.66 -6.07
N MET A 9 -14.97 6.55 -6.11
CA MET A 9 -14.74 5.74 -7.30
C MET A 9 -14.63 4.29 -6.88
N SER A 10 -14.73 3.37 -7.85
CA SER A 10 -14.52 1.94 -7.64
C SER A 10 -13.04 1.63 -7.32
N ALA A 11 -12.80 0.45 -6.74
CA ALA A 11 -11.44 -0.02 -6.48
C ALA A 11 -10.62 -0.17 -7.77
N VAL A 12 -11.25 -0.56 -8.89
CA VAL A 12 -10.61 -0.65 -10.21
C VAL A 12 -10.15 0.73 -10.69
N GLU A 13 -11.03 1.73 -10.64
CA GLU A 13 -10.68 3.11 -11.00
C GLU A 13 -9.57 3.66 -10.11
N ALA A 14 -9.58 3.33 -8.82
CA ALA A 14 -8.53 3.74 -7.89
C ALA A 14 -7.18 3.05 -8.21
N ALA A 15 -7.18 1.74 -8.48
CA ALA A 15 -6.00 0.99 -8.90
C ALA A 15 -5.44 1.47 -10.25
N ASP A 16 -6.28 1.98 -11.14
CA ASP A 16 -5.86 2.58 -12.42
C ASP A 16 -4.99 3.83 -12.22
N LEU A 17 -5.17 4.56 -11.11
CA LEU A 17 -4.37 5.73 -10.76
C LEU A 17 -2.96 5.39 -10.28
N ILE A 18 -2.70 4.14 -9.92
CA ILE A 18 -1.40 3.65 -9.43
C ILE A 18 -0.52 3.28 -10.62
N LYS A 19 0.71 3.80 -10.66
CA LYS A 19 1.62 3.62 -11.80
C LYS A 19 2.74 2.63 -11.47
N ASN A 20 3.29 2.01 -12.52
CA ASN A 20 4.49 1.20 -12.38
C ASN A 20 5.62 2.02 -11.76
N GLY A 21 6.34 1.44 -10.79
CA GLY A 21 7.45 2.04 -10.07
C GLY A 21 7.06 2.97 -8.91
N GLU A 22 5.76 3.11 -8.59
CA GLU A 22 5.35 3.94 -7.45
C GLU A 22 5.67 3.31 -6.09
N CYS A 23 5.95 4.18 -5.11
CA CYS A 23 6.10 3.79 -3.71
C CYS A 23 4.78 4.05 -2.98
N ILE A 24 4.21 3.00 -2.39
CA ILE A 24 2.92 3.01 -1.72
C ILE A 24 3.13 2.86 -0.21
N GLY A 25 2.70 3.88 0.53
CA GLY A 25 2.56 3.85 1.98
C GLY A 25 1.20 3.27 2.34
N ILE A 26 1.16 2.01 2.75
CA ILE A 26 -0.08 1.27 2.99
C ILE A 26 -0.38 1.16 4.49
N SER A 27 -1.63 1.34 4.89
CA SER A 27 -2.03 1.05 6.27
C SER A 27 -1.99 -0.46 6.53
N GLY A 28 -1.93 -0.85 7.81
CA GLY A 28 -1.87 -2.26 8.18
C GLY A 28 -0.86 -2.56 9.28
N PHE A 29 -1.33 -3.28 10.29
CA PHE A 29 -0.51 -3.78 11.38
C PHE A 29 -1.13 -5.09 11.90
N THR A 30 -0.37 -6.18 11.89
CA THR A 30 -0.82 -7.50 12.40
C THR A 30 -2.18 -7.94 11.83
N LEU A 31 -2.30 -7.94 10.49
CA LEU A 31 -3.54 -8.33 9.79
C LEU A 31 -4.77 -7.47 10.15
N SER A 32 -4.54 -6.23 10.60
CA SER A 32 -5.60 -5.29 10.98
C SER A 32 -5.35 -3.94 10.32
N GLY A 33 -6.40 -3.27 9.86
CA GLY A 33 -6.31 -1.90 9.37
C GLY A 33 -5.66 -1.71 8.00
N TYR A 34 -5.67 -2.72 7.12
CA TYR A 34 -5.08 -2.65 5.78
C TYR A 34 -6.19 -2.65 4.69
N PRO A 35 -5.99 -1.94 3.58
CA PRO A 35 -6.92 -1.90 2.44
C PRO A 35 -7.02 -3.27 1.77
N LYS A 36 -8.16 -3.57 1.13
CA LYS A 36 -8.47 -4.93 0.62
C LYS A 36 -8.88 -4.87 -0.84
N ALA A 37 -9.90 -4.07 -1.15
CA ALA A 37 -10.45 -4.01 -2.50
C ALA A 37 -9.47 -3.40 -3.51
N VAL A 38 -8.73 -2.35 -3.12
CA VAL A 38 -7.76 -1.70 -4.03
C VAL A 38 -6.55 -2.60 -4.32
N PRO A 39 -5.92 -3.27 -3.33
CA PRO A 39 -4.87 -4.26 -3.61
C PRO A 39 -5.31 -5.42 -4.51
N GLU A 40 -6.53 -5.96 -4.33
CA GLU A 40 -7.08 -6.97 -5.24
C GLU A 40 -7.20 -6.45 -6.67
N ALA A 41 -7.78 -5.26 -6.86
CA ALA A 41 -7.89 -4.65 -8.18
C ALA A 41 -6.53 -4.32 -8.81
N LEU A 42 -5.54 -3.92 -7.99
CA LEU A 42 -4.18 -3.66 -8.43
C LEU A 42 -3.46 -4.95 -8.87
N ALA A 43 -3.70 -6.07 -8.20
CA ALA A 43 -3.19 -7.37 -8.58
C ALA A 43 -3.73 -7.80 -9.96
N GLU A 44 -5.04 -7.66 -10.19
CA GLU A 44 -5.65 -7.96 -11.49
C GLU A 44 -5.10 -7.06 -12.61
N LYS A 45 -4.91 -5.77 -12.34
CA LYS A 45 -4.25 -4.84 -13.27
C LYS A 45 -2.83 -5.29 -13.60
N ALA A 46 -2.04 -5.68 -12.60
CA ALA A 46 -0.67 -6.14 -12.80
C ALA A 46 -0.64 -7.39 -13.70
N ILE A 47 -1.49 -8.38 -13.42
CA ILE A 47 -1.64 -9.60 -14.23
C ILE A 47 -1.96 -9.25 -15.70
N ALA A 48 -2.93 -8.37 -15.92
CA ALA A 48 -3.34 -7.96 -17.26
C ALA A 48 -2.21 -7.23 -18.03
N LEU A 49 -1.40 -6.43 -17.34
CA LEU A 49 -0.24 -5.74 -17.94
C LEU A 49 0.88 -6.74 -18.27
N HIS A 50 1.19 -7.66 -17.36
CA HIS A 50 2.22 -8.68 -17.58
C HIS A 50 1.87 -9.61 -18.75
N GLN A 51 0.59 -9.97 -18.91
CA GLN A 51 0.12 -10.75 -20.07
C GLN A 51 0.34 -10.05 -21.40
N LYS A 52 0.38 -8.71 -21.41
CA LYS A 52 0.71 -7.89 -22.58
C LYS A 52 2.22 -7.64 -22.75
N GLY A 53 3.03 -8.16 -21.84
CA GLY A 53 4.47 -7.89 -21.79
C GLY A 53 4.84 -6.51 -21.24
N GLU A 54 3.88 -5.81 -20.61
CA GLU A 54 4.12 -4.51 -20.00
C GLU A 54 4.58 -4.67 -18.55
N PRO A 55 5.67 -4.02 -18.11
CA PRO A 55 6.16 -4.14 -16.75
C PRO A 55 5.24 -3.41 -15.77
N PHE A 56 4.92 -4.07 -14.65
CA PHE A 56 4.19 -3.44 -13.56
C PHE A 56 4.62 -4.00 -12.20
N LYS A 57 5.26 -3.16 -11.38
CA LYS A 57 5.57 -3.43 -9.99
C LYS A 57 5.53 -2.14 -9.16
N VAL A 58 5.29 -2.27 -7.86
CA VAL A 58 5.29 -1.16 -6.88
C VAL A 58 6.15 -1.48 -5.66
N THR A 59 6.63 -0.46 -4.99
CA THR A 59 7.24 -0.58 -3.66
C THR A 59 6.15 -0.42 -2.59
N ILE A 60 6.17 -1.24 -1.54
CA ILE A 60 5.19 -1.19 -0.46
C ILE A 60 5.88 -0.96 0.89
N PHE A 61 5.54 0.15 1.53
CA PHE A 61 5.86 0.46 2.92
C PHE A 61 4.59 0.35 3.77
N SER A 62 4.53 -0.63 4.67
CA SER A 62 3.38 -0.84 5.56
C SER A 62 3.68 -0.35 6.98
N GLY A 63 2.71 -0.51 7.90
CA GLY A 63 3.00 -0.49 9.34
C GLY A 63 3.74 -1.77 9.77
N ALA A 64 3.11 -2.93 9.55
CA ALA A 64 3.69 -4.26 9.73
C ALA A 64 3.05 -5.26 8.73
N SER A 65 2.57 -6.42 9.17
CA SER A 65 1.96 -7.40 8.25
C SER A 65 0.56 -7.01 7.79
N THR A 66 0.24 -7.34 6.53
CA THR A 66 -1.09 -7.27 5.93
C THR A 66 -1.61 -8.66 5.55
N GLY A 67 -2.85 -8.73 5.06
CA GLY A 67 -3.56 -9.96 4.73
C GLY A 67 -3.24 -10.58 3.37
N ASP A 68 -3.96 -11.64 3.06
CA ASP A 68 -3.83 -12.34 1.78
C ASP A 68 -4.44 -11.56 0.61
N ASP A 69 -5.53 -10.86 0.88
CA ASP A 69 -6.20 -9.83 0.07
C ASP A 69 -5.36 -8.54 -0.11
N CYS A 70 -4.13 -8.49 0.42
CA CYS A 70 -3.17 -7.42 0.14
C CYS A 70 -1.79 -7.96 -0.22
N ASP A 71 -0.96 -8.36 0.75
CA ASP A 71 0.38 -8.90 0.50
C ASP A 71 0.32 -10.18 -0.36
N GLY A 72 -0.69 -11.02 -0.15
CA GLY A 72 -0.82 -12.29 -0.87
C GLY A 72 -1.15 -12.13 -2.35
N VAL A 73 -2.22 -11.38 -2.67
CA VAL A 73 -2.66 -11.14 -4.05
C VAL A 73 -1.61 -10.37 -4.85
N LEU A 74 -0.97 -9.36 -4.25
CA LEU A 74 0.06 -8.58 -4.92
C LEU A 74 1.34 -9.38 -5.16
N ALA A 75 1.73 -10.25 -4.22
CA ALA A 75 2.84 -11.18 -4.44
C ALA A 75 2.51 -12.16 -5.57
N ARG A 76 1.36 -12.85 -5.52
CA ARG A 76 0.97 -13.81 -6.57
C ARG A 76 0.84 -13.19 -7.97
N ALA A 77 0.53 -11.90 -8.04
CA ALA A 77 0.50 -11.12 -9.27
C ALA A 77 1.88 -10.60 -9.73
N HIS A 78 2.97 -10.96 -9.04
CA HIS A 78 4.32 -10.43 -9.26
C HIS A 78 4.38 -8.90 -9.30
N ALA A 79 3.52 -8.24 -8.52
CA ALA A 79 3.28 -6.79 -8.57
C ALA A 79 4.14 -6.01 -7.56
N ILE A 80 4.98 -6.68 -6.78
CA ILE A 80 5.81 -6.04 -5.76
C ILE A 80 7.28 -6.04 -6.23
N GLU A 81 7.91 -4.88 -6.18
CA GLU A 81 9.36 -4.74 -6.39
C GLU A 81 10.12 -4.80 -5.06
N LYS A 82 9.65 -4.03 -4.08
CA LYS A 82 10.26 -3.93 -2.76
C LYS A 82 9.20 -3.88 -1.66
N ARG A 83 9.49 -4.51 -0.51
CA ARG A 83 8.59 -4.58 0.64
C ARG A 83 9.29 -4.28 1.97
N MET A 84 8.69 -3.42 2.79
CA MET A 84 9.18 -3.04 4.13
C MET A 84 8.01 -2.71 5.08
N PRO A 85 8.13 -2.80 6.41
CA PRO A 85 9.24 -3.38 7.18
C PRO A 85 8.98 -4.80 7.68
N TYR A 86 7.74 -5.31 7.58
CA TYR A 86 7.39 -6.61 8.13
C TYR A 86 6.32 -7.28 7.28
N GLN A 87 6.45 -8.59 7.10
CA GLN A 87 5.46 -9.43 6.45
C GLN A 87 5.30 -10.77 7.17
N SER A 88 4.12 -11.37 7.04
CA SER A 88 3.85 -12.73 7.52
C SER A 88 3.16 -13.63 6.49
N ASN A 89 2.84 -13.11 5.29
CA ASN A 89 2.11 -13.85 4.27
C ASN A 89 3.01 -14.90 3.58
N PRO A 90 2.54 -16.15 3.39
CA PRO A 90 3.35 -17.23 2.82
C PRO A 90 3.74 -17.00 1.35
N SER A 91 2.85 -16.45 0.51
CA SER A 91 3.15 -16.15 -0.90
C SER A 91 4.24 -15.09 -1.01
N LEU A 92 4.10 -13.98 -0.27
CA LEU A 92 5.11 -12.92 -0.23
C LEU A 92 6.46 -13.44 0.30
N ARG A 93 6.45 -14.25 1.36
CA ARG A 93 7.66 -14.87 1.91
C ARG A 93 8.37 -15.76 0.89
N GLN A 94 7.62 -16.52 0.10
CA GLN A 94 8.17 -17.38 -0.93
C GLN A 94 8.91 -16.54 -1.99
N GLU A 95 8.31 -15.46 -2.48
CA GLU A 95 8.94 -14.60 -3.49
C GLU A 95 10.17 -13.86 -2.99
N ILE A 96 10.14 -13.39 -1.74
CA ILE A 96 11.30 -12.80 -1.06
C ILE A 96 12.46 -13.81 -1.01
N ASN A 97 12.17 -15.04 -0.58
CA ASN A 97 13.18 -16.10 -0.47
C ASN A 97 13.72 -16.57 -1.84
N GLN A 98 12.97 -16.33 -2.92
CA GLN A 98 13.41 -16.58 -4.30
C GLN A 98 14.19 -15.40 -4.89
N GLY A 99 14.33 -14.29 -4.16
CA GLY A 99 15.00 -13.08 -4.65
C GLY A 99 14.18 -12.29 -5.67
N ILE A 100 12.87 -12.55 -5.80
CA ILE A 100 11.97 -11.87 -6.73
C ILE A 100 11.55 -10.49 -6.19
N ILE A 101 11.37 -10.40 -4.87
CA ILE A 101 11.01 -9.18 -4.14
C ILE A 101 12.17 -8.76 -3.25
N GLN A 102 12.58 -7.49 -3.35
CA GLN A 102 13.54 -6.89 -2.43
C GLN A 102 12.87 -6.70 -1.06
N TYR A 103 13.54 -7.10 0.02
CA TYR A 103 12.98 -7.01 1.36
C TYR A 103 13.99 -6.49 2.37
N ASN A 104 13.55 -5.55 3.20
CA ASN A 104 14.30 -5.01 4.33
C ASN A 104 13.39 -4.94 5.55
N ASP A 105 13.71 -5.71 6.59
CA ASP A 105 12.98 -5.76 7.84
C ASP A 105 13.47 -4.73 8.85
N GLU A 106 13.12 -3.47 8.58
CA GLU A 106 13.48 -2.36 9.46
C GLU A 106 12.77 -2.42 10.81
N HIS A 107 13.42 -1.84 11.83
CA HIS A 107 12.79 -1.70 13.14
C HIS A 107 11.49 -0.89 13.01
N LEU A 108 10.35 -1.48 13.42
CA LEU A 108 9.02 -0.91 13.19
C LEU A 108 8.88 0.54 13.68
N GLY A 109 9.43 0.83 14.87
CA GLY A 109 9.40 2.17 15.46
C GLY A 109 10.22 3.23 14.71
N SER A 110 11.10 2.82 13.79
CA SER A 110 11.99 3.71 13.05
C SER A 110 11.44 4.05 11.66
N MET A 111 10.56 3.24 11.09
CA MET A 111 10.06 3.43 9.72
C MET A 111 9.47 4.81 9.47
N GLY A 112 8.54 5.25 10.32
CA GLY A 112 7.95 6.58 10.18
C GLY A 112 8.98 7.70 10.29
N HIS A 113 9.99 7.56 11.17
CA HIS A 113 11.07 8.54 11.28
C HIS A 113 11.92 8.58 9.99
N MET A 114 12.30 7.42 9.46
CA MET A 114 13.13 7.33 8.26
C MET A 114 12.46 7.92 7.01
N VAL A 115 11.15 7.74 6.87
CA VAL A 115 10.36 8.38 5.80
C VAL A 115 10.33 9.90 5.97
N ARG A 116 10.06 10.40 7.19
CA ARG A 116 10.02 11.85 7.45
C ARG A 116 11.37 12.52 7.27
N SER A 117 12.45 11.86 7.71
CA SER A 117 13.82 12.39 7.60
C SER A 117 14.41 12.31 6.19
N GLY A 118 13.79 11.52 5.29
CA GLY A 118 14.31 11.26 3.94
C GLY A 118 15.43 10.22 3.91
N ALA A 119 15.65 9.48 5.01
CA ALA A 119 16.55 8.32 5.01
C ALA A 119 15.99 7.17 4.16
N LEU A 120 14.66 7.08 4.06
CA LEU A 120 13.97 6.30 3.04
C LEU A 120 13.28 7.24 2.05
N GLU A 121 13.04 6.73 0.84
CA GLU A 121 12.18 7.41 -0.12
C GLU A 121 10.80 7.70 0.49
N ARG A 122 10.17 8.79 0.06
CA ARG A 122 8.81 9.10 0.47
C ARG A 122 7.83 8.29 -0.37
N PRO A 123 6.77 7.72 0.23
CA PRO A 123 5.66 7.19 -0.56
C PRO A 123 5.14 8.26 -1.52
N THR A 124 4.96 7.92 -2.78
CA THR A 124 4.28 8.78 -3.76
C THR A 124 2.76 8.71 -3.59
N LEU A 125 2.26 7.62 -3.00
CA LEU A 125 0.86 7.36 -2.75
C LEU A 125 0.66 6.79 -1.33
N ALA A 126 -0.31 7.31 -0.58
CA ALA A 126 -0.81 6.66 0.62
C ALA A 126 -2.11 5.91 0.29
N LEU A 127 -2.18 4.63 0.65
CA LEU A 127 -3.37 3.79 0.51
C LEU A 127 -3.82 3.32 1.90
N ILE A 128 -4.88 3.92 2.42
CA ILE A 128 -5.24 3.82 3.85
C ILE A 128 -6.67 3.33 4.01
N GLU A 129 -6.85 2.25 4.77
CA GLU A 129 -8.16 1.85 5.29
C GLU A 129 -8.58 2.79 6.43
N CYS A 130 -9.82 3.25 6.40
CA CYS A 130 -10.42 4.09 7.42
C CYS A 130 -11.91 3.75 7.59
N ILE A 131 -12.51 4.16 8.71
CA ILE A 131 -13.95 3.96 8.97
C ILE A 131 -14.79 5.19 8.60
N ALA A 132 -14.14 6.34 8.46
CA ALA A 132 -14.78 7.59 8.10
C ALA A 132 -13.76 8.62 7.62
N VAL A 133 -14.22 9.50 6.72
CA VAL A 133 -13.55 10.75 6.38
C VAL A 133 -14.53 11.91 6.53
N THR A 134 -14.15 12.96 7.26
CA THR A 134 -15.03 14.13 7.45
C THR A 134 -14.93 15.09 6.27
N PRO A 135 -15.92 15.99 6.07
CA PRO A 135 -15.84 17.02 5.03
C PRO A 135 -14.59 17.91 5.13
N GLU A 136 -14.05 18.09 6.33
CA GLU A 136 -12.81 18.86 6.60
C GLU A 136 -11.53 18.04 6.34
N GLY A 137 -11.66 16.77 5.94
CA GLY A 137 -10.53 15.90 5.60
C GLY A 137 -9.92 15.15 6.79
N LYS A 138 -10.61 15.05 7.94
CA LYS A 138 -10.14 14.19 9.03
C LYS A 138 -10.39 12.73 8.68
N VAL A 139 -9.34 11.91 8.76
CA VAL A 139 -9.40 10.46 8.49
C VAL A 139 -9.44 9.71 9.82
N TYR A 140 -10.48 8.91 10.03
CA TYR A 140 -10.62 8.03 11.18
C TYR A 140 -10.15 6.64 10.79
N LEU A 141 -8.94 6.26 11.24
CA LEU A 141 -8.38 4.95 10.96
C LEU A 141 -9.28 3.83 11.54
N SER A 142 -9.17 2.64 10.97
CA SER A 142 -9.92 1.46 11.39
C SER A 142 -9.25 0.76 12.58
N SER A 143 -8.83 -0.50 12.43
CA SER A 143 -8.34 -1.35 13.51
C SER A 143 -6.82 -1.26 13.76
N SER A 144 -6.09 -0.43 13.03
CA SER A 144 -4.67 -0.18 13.30
C SER A 144 -4.19 1.23 12.93
N GLY A 145 -3.16 1.70 13.64
CA GLY A 145 -2.51 2.98 13.39
C GLY A 145 -1.28 2.85 12.48
N GLY A 146 -0.35 1.95 12.84
CA GLY A 146 0.88 1.72 12.09
C GLY A 146 1.61 3.02 11.74
N ASN A 147 2.02 3.15 10.48
CA ASN A 147 2.64 4.36 9.93
C ASN A 147 1.64 5.24 9.14
N SER A 148 0.33 4.99 9.22
CA SER A 148 -0.69 5.66 8.39
C SER A 148 -0.63 7.18 8.49
N ALA A 149 -0.46 7.75 9.69
CA ALA A 149 -0.33 9.19 9.88
C ALA A 149 0.89 9.76 9.13
N THR A 150 2.00 9.03 9.12
CA THR A 150 3.22 9.44 8.40
C THR A 150 3.00 9.38 6.89
N TYR A 151 2.36 8.34 6.39
CA TYR A 151 2.11 8.18 4.96
C TYR A 151 1.11 9.21 4.44
N LEU A 152 0.06 9.51 5.22
CA LEU A 152 -0.89 10.60 4.92
C LEU A 152 -0.21 11.98 4.89
N GLU A 153 0.79 12.21 5.75
CA GLU A 153 1.54 13.47 5.79
C GLU A 153 2.54 13.60 4.63
N CYS A 154 3.20 12.50 4.27
CA CYS A 154 4.37 12.54 3.38
C CYS A 154 4.06 12.23 1.90
N ALA A 155 2.90 11.63 1.60
CA ALA A 155 2.57 11.21 0.25
C ALA A 155 2.01 12.33 -0.63
N ASP A 156 2.34 12.30 -1.93
CA ASP A 156 1.85 13.27 -2.90
C ASP A 156 0.35 13.09 -3.19
N ARG A 157 -0.13 11.84 -3.11
CA ARG A 157 -1.50 11.44 -3.41
C ARG A 157 -2.03 10.49 -2.35
N VAL A 158 -3.34 10.51 -2.11
CA VAL A 158 -4.00 9.67 -1.11
C VAL A 158 -5.20 8.97 -1.74
N ILE A 159 -5.29 7.66 -1.51
CA ILE A 159 -6.49 6.84 -1.71
C ILE A 159 -6.94 6.37 -0.33
N LEU A 160 -8.23 6.56 -0.04
CA LEU A 160 -8.87 6.08 1.18
C LEU A 160 -9.85 4.98 0.83
N GLU A 161 -9.75 3.85 1.52
CA GLU A 161 -10.73 2.77 1.47
C GLU A 161 -11.59 2.87 2.74
N VAL A 162 -12.89 3.15 2.58
CA VAL A 162 -13.85 3.38 3.66
C VAL A 162 -14.75 2.18 3.85
#